data_AF-A0A1G9Z5M6-F1
#
_entry.id   AF-A0A1G9Z5M6-F1
#
_cell.length_a   1.000
_cell.length_b   1.000
_cell.length_c   1.000
_cell.angle_alpha   90.00
_cell.angle_beta   90.00
_cell.angle_gamma   90.00
#
_symmetry.space_group_name_H-M   'P 1'
#
loop_
_entity.id
_entity.type
_entity.pdbx_description
1 polymer ?
#
loop_
_entity_poly.entity_id
_entity_poly.type
_entity_poly.pdbx_seq_one_letter_code
_entity_poly.pdbx_strand_id
1 'polypeptide(L)'
;MIEIPLLGAVGPAQSDELVHFTSRGREPGPGAPPDVRAMTASQRLDSILGSETLRSFAPYGVARACVCFSESPPTHLAHLIGDRGFEPWGIVATRDGLLAAGGGTVAYVPDEVYEAFRTAGLEHWAVRTSAGSAWMHEREWRVPAPDGADGLQLYNLRAVLVGNPNWRPTEVRTGLFMHMDQGELCGGCNDPFCQEKTDLPRLWLQSEIWVWNSAVRQVEVYPPGAL
;
A
#
# COMPACT_ATOMS: atom_id res chain seq x y z
N MET A 1 -24.60 -38.50 -13.94
CA MET A 1 -23.40 -37.73 -14.34
C MET A 1 -23.50 -36.38 -13.67
N ILE A 2 -22.47 -35.98 -12.91
CA ILE A 2 -22.40 -34.64 -12.33
C ILE A 2 -21.81 -33.76 -13.42
N GLU A 3 -22.57 -32.80 -13.94
CA GLU A 3 -22.03 -31.75 -14.79
C GLU A 3 -21.09 -30.89 -13.94
N ILE A 4 -19.79 -31.02 -14.20
CA ILE A 4 -18.80 -30.08 -13.70
C ILE A 4 -18.96 -28.82 -14.56
N PRO A 5 -19.22 -27.63 -13.99
CA PRO A 5 -19.27 -26.41 -14.78
C PRO A 5 -17.91 -26.24 -15.46
N LEU A 6 -17.90 -26.22 -16.79
CA LEU A 6 -16.77 -25.70 -17.55
C LEU A 6 -16.59 -24.24 -17.12
N LEU A 7 -15.46 -23.92 -16.49
CA LEU A 7 -15.04 -22.53 -16.30
C LEU A 7 -15.13 -21.86 -17.69
N GLY A 8 -16.05 -20.89 -17.84
CA GLY A 8 -16.22 -20.16 -19.09
C GLY A 8 -14.98 -19.31 -19.43
N ALA A 9 -15.14 -18.27 -20.26
CA ALA A 9 -14.09 -17.28 -20.58
C ALA A 9 -13.61 -16.42 -19.38
N VAL A 10 -13.86 -16.87 -18.16
CA VAL A 10 -13.37 -16.29 -16.91
C VAL A 10 -11.99 -16.88 -16.63
N GLY A 11 -10.95 -16.08 -16.90
CA GLY A 11 -9.59 -16.37 -16.44
C GLY A 11 -9.51 -16.46 -14.91
N PRO A 12 -8.35 -16.85 -14.36
CA PRO A 12 -8.19 -16.89 -12.90
C PRO A 12 -8.55 -15.52 -12.33
N ALA A 13 -9.34 -15.48 -11.25
CA ALA A 13 -9.71 -14.27 -10.52
C ALA A 13 -8.48 -13.69 -9.80
N GLN A 14 -7.53 -13.21 -10.60
CA GLN A 14 -6.26 -12.66 -10.22
C GLN A 14 -6.17 -11.23 -10.73
N SER A 15 -5.56 -10.35 -9.95
CA SER A 15 -5.34 -8.95 -10.27
C SER A 15 -3.85 -8.64 -10.40
N ASP A 16 -3.50 -7.80 -11.37
CA ASP A 16 -2.17 -7.18 -11.42
C ASP A 16 -2.03 -6.03 -10.42
N GLU A 17 -3.14 -5.58 -9.84
CA GLU A 17 -3.22 -4.43 -8.94
C GLU A 17 -3.32 -4.91 -7.49
N LEU A 18 -2.35 -4.47 -6.69
CA LEU A 18 -2.23 -4.82 -5.28
C LEU A 18 -2.24 -3.56 -4.43
N VAL A 19 -3.16 -3.51 -3.48
CA VAL A 19 -3.42 -2.31 -2.70
C VAL A 19 -2.83 -2.47 -1.30
N HIS A 20 -1.96 -1.55 -0.91
CA HIS A 20 -1.62 -1.37 0.49
C HIS A 20 -2.53 -0.29 1.07
N PHE A 21 -3.51 -0.72 1.87
CA PHE A 21 -4.38 0.19 2.60
C PHE A 21 -3.68 0.71 3.84
N THR A 22 -3.77 2.02 4.07
CA THR A 22 -3.19 2.64 5.28
C THR A 22 -4.05 2.42 6.52
N SER A 23 -5.34 2.08 6.36
CA SER A 23 -6.25 1.70 7.44
C SER A 23 -7.27 0.66 6.96
N ARG A 24 -7.63 -0.26 7.85
CA ARG A 24 -8.68 -1.27 7.65
C ARG A 24 -9.94 -0.99 8.48
N GLY A 25 -10.11 0.26 8.93
CA GLY A 25 -11.21 0.67 9.83
C GLY A 25 -11.15 0.01 11.21
N ARG A 26 -9.95 -0.42 11.63
CA ARG A 26 -9.67 -1.13 12.88
C ARG A 26 -8.35 -0.63 13.44
N GLU A 27 -8.14 -0.86 14.74
CA GLU A 27 -6.86 -0.63 15.41
C GLU A 27 -5.71 -1.26 14.61
N PRO A 28 -4.59 -0.53 14.38
CA PRO A 28 -3.44 -1.08 13.69
C PRO A 28 -2.90 -2.33 14.39
N GLY A 29 -2.28 -3.21 13.60
CA GLY A 29 -1.74 -4.47 14.11
C GLY A 29 -0.74 -4.28 15.27
N PRO A 30 -0.54 -5.31 16.12
CA PRO A 30 0.27 -5.23 17.33
C PRO A 30 1.71 -4.79 17.04
N GLY A 31 2.25 -5.07 15.85
CA GLY A 31 3.59 -4.69 15.42
C GLY A 31 3.77 -3.23 15.00
N ALA A 32 2.70 -2.44 14.85
CA ALA A 32 2.82 -1.02 14.49
C ALA A 32 3.28 -0.18 15.70
N PRO A 33 4.31 0.67 15.55
CA PRO A 33 4.82 1.51 16.64
C PRO A 33 3.86 2.67 16.96
N PRO A 34 3.98 3.30 18.16
CA PRO A 34 3.01 4.28 18.65
C PRO A 34 2.79 5.48 17.72
N ASP A 35 3.84 5.96 17.06
CA ASP A 35 3.80 7.05 16.09
C ASP A 35 2.92 6.68 14.87
N VAL A 36 3.05 5.46 14.35
CA VAL A 36 2.23 4.96 13.24
C VAL A 36 0.78 4.76 13.68
N ARG A 37 0.56 4.32 14.92
CA ARG A 37 -0.79 4.12 15.46
C ARG A 37 -1.56 5.42 15.69
N ALA A 38 -0.85 6.50 15.99
CA ALA A 38 -1.46 7.82 16.19
C ALA A 38 -1.90 8.50 14.88
N MET A 39 -1.43 8.02 13.72
CA MET A 39 -1.78 8.59 12.42
C MET A 39 -3.15 8.11 11.95
N THR A 40 -3.95 9.04 11.40
CA THR A 40 -5.10 8.69 10.56
C THR A 40 -4.65 8.02 9.25
N ALA A 41 -5.59 7.41 8.52
CA ALA A 41 -5.30 6.76 7.25
C ALA A 41 -4.68 7.73 6.22
N SER A 42 -5.19 8.97 6.14
CA SER A 42 -4.67 10.00 5.24
C SER A 42 -3.30 10.52 5.69
N GLN A 43 -3.07 10.68 6.99
CA GLN A 43 -1.75 11.09 7.53
C GLN A 43 -0.69 10.02 7.28
N ARG A 44 -1.06 8.74 7.39
CA ARG A 44 -0.15 7.64 7.06
C ARG A 44 0.17 7.60 5.57
N LEU A 45 -0.81 7.87 4.70
CA LEU A 45 -0.56 7.99 3.27
C LEU A 45 0.39 9.16 2.98
N ASP A 46 0.16 10.32 3.60
CA ASP A 46 1.02 11.49 3.47
C ASP A 46 2.47 11.18 3.88
N SER A 47 2.65 10.52 5.02
CA SER A 47 3.96 10.07 5.49
C SER A 47 4.65 9.11 4.53
N ILE A 48 3.90 8.16 3.93
CA ILE A 48 4.44 7.23 2.93
C ILE A 48 4.87 7.99 1.67
N LEU A 49 4.07 8.93 1.17
CA LEU A 49 4.40 9.71 -0.01
C LEU A 49 5.60 10.63 0.24
N GLY A 50 5.66 11.25 1.41
CA GLY A 50 6.75 12.17 1.76
C GLY A 50 8.09 11.49 2.03
N SER A 51 8.08 10.30 2.64
CA SER A 51 9.29 9.51 2.91
C SER A 51 9.65 8.54 1.79
N GLU A 52 8.74 8.34 0.83
CA GLU A 52 8.80 7.30 -0.20
C GLU A 52 9.11 5.89 0.36
N THR A 53 8.77 5.65 1.62
CA THR A 53 9.09 4.41 2.33
C THR A 53 7.83 3.81 2.91
N LEU A 54 7.57 2.55 2.57
CA LEU A 54 6.53 1.77 3.19
C LEU A 54 7.11 0.94 4.33
N ARG A 55 6.91 1.41 5.57
CA ARG A 55 7.42 0.76 6.78
C ARG A 55 6.84 -0.65 6.92
N SER A 56 7.71 -1.60 7.26
CA SER A 56 7.32 -2.99 7.46
C SER A 56 7.04 -3.28 8.92
N PHE A 57 6.04 -4.11 9.18
CA PHE A 57 5.71 -4.56 10.53
C PHE A 57 5.49 -6.07 10.55
N ALA A 58 5.72 -6.68 11.70
CA ALA A 58 5.39 -8.09 11.92
C ALA A 58 3.88 -8.31 11.76
N PRO A 59 3.43 -9.16 10.81
CA PRO A 59 2.04 -9.59 10.73
C PRO A 59 1.61 -10.33 12.01
N TYR A 60 0.30 -10.48 12.22
CA TYR A 60 -0.22 -11.22 13.38
C TYR A 60 0.33 -12.65 13.41
N GLY A 61 0.95 -13.02 14.55
CA GLY A 61 1.46 -14.37 14.79
C GLY A 61 2.76 -14.73 14.04
N VAL A 62 3.41 -13.75 13.42
CA VAL A 62 4.66 -13.91 12.65
C VAL A 62 5.70 -12.94 13.18
N ALA A 63 6.96 -13.36 13.33
CA ALA A 63 8.03 -12.48 13.82
C ALA A 63 8.63 -11.61 12.71
N ARG A 64 8.73 -12.13 11.49
CA ARG A 64 9.35 -11.45 10.36
C ARG A 64 8.49 -10.27 9.90
N ALA A 65 9.08 -9.07 9.91
CA ALA A 65 8.43 -7.88 9.40
C ALA A 65 8.18 -7.97 7.90
N CYS A 66 6.98 -7.57 7.48
CA CYS A 66 6.55 -7.56 6.09
C CYS A 66 5.80 -6.27 5.78
N VAL A 67 5.79 -5.91 4.50
CA VAL A 67 4.78 -5.02 3.94
C VAL A 67 3.68 -5.88 3.33
N CYS A 68 2.43 -5.66 3.74
CA CYS A 68 1.29 -6.44 3.26
C CYS A 68 0.48 -5.66 2.22
N PHE A 69 0.03 -6.35 1.18
CA PHE A 69 -0.87 -5.84 0.15
C PHE A 69 -2.06 -6.77 0.01
N SER A 70 -3.18 -6.25 -0.48
CA SER A 70 -4.38 -7.01 -0.80
C SER A 70 -4.56 -7.01 -2.33
N GLU A 71 -4.48 -8.18 -2.95
CA GLU A 71 -4.81 -8.36 -4.36
C GLU A 71 -6.32 -8.11 -4.55
N SER A 72 -6.64 -6.98 -5.20
CA SER A 72 -8.00 -6.43 -5.17
C SER A 72 -8.42 -5.97 -6.56
N PRO A 73 -9.01 -6.86 -7.39
CA PRO A 73 -9.74 -6.43 -8.58
C PRO A 73 -10.76 -5.33 -8.25
N PRO A 74 -11.19 -4.47 -9.19
CA PRO A 74 -12.04 -3.31 -8.89
C PRO A 74 -13.31 -3.63 -8.08
N THR A 75 -13.98 -4.74 -8.39
CA THR A 75 -15.18 -5.18 -7.64
C THR A 75 -14.84 -5.61 -6.22
N HIS A 76 -13.68 -6.21 -6.01
CA HIS A 76 -13.19 -6.61 -4.70
C HIS A 76 -12.73 -5.40 -3.87
N LEU A 77 -12.04 -4.44 -4.49
CA LEU A 77 -11.70 -3.16 -3.87
C LEU A 77 -12.95 -2.44 -3.35
N ALA A 78 -14.01 -2.38 -4.16
CA ALA A 78 -15.29 -1.80 -3.77
C ALA A 78 -15.99 -2.56 -2.62
N HIS A 79 -15.81 -3.87 -2.54
CA HIS A 79 -16.28 -4.68 -1.41
C HIS A 79 -15.48 -4.40 -0.12
N LEU A 80 -14.14 -4.34 -0.21
CA LEU A 80 -13.29 -4.05 0.94
C LEU A 80 -13.61 -2.68 1.55
N ILE A 81 -13.73 -1.65 0.71
CA ILE A 81 -14.04 -0.29 1.16
C ILE A 81 -15.49 -0.20 1.67
N GLY A 82 -16.47 -0.58 0.83
CA GLY A 82 -17.87 -0.32 1.13
C GLY A 82 -18.51 -1.27 2.15
N ASP A 83 -18.03 -2.52 2.27
CA ASP A 83 -18.67 -3.54 3.13
C ASP A 83 -17.77 -4.04 4.27
N ARG A 84 -16.44 -3.95 4.12
CA ARG A 84 -15.48 -4.45 5.13
C ARG A 84 -14.88 -3.35 6.01
N GLY A 85 -15.21 -2.09 5.71
CA GLY A 85 -14.79 -0.92 6.49
C GLY A 85 -13.35 -0.48 6.23
N PHE A 86 -12.74 -0.91 5.12
CA PHE A 86 -11.42 -0.40 4.74
C PHE A 86 -11.56 1.08 4.37
N GLU A 87 -10.62 1.89 4.82
CA GLU A 87 -10.65 3.29 4.43
C GLU A 87 -9.99 3.44 3.04
N PRO A 88 -10.53 4.31 2.16
CA PRO A 88 -10.03 4.49 0.80
C PRO A 88 -8.73 5.32 0.75
N TRP A 89 -7.73 4.91 1.51
CA TRP A 89 -6.42 5.54 1.56
C TRP A 89 -5.34 4.48 1.40
N GLY A 90 -4.45 4.65 0.44
CA GLY A 90 -3.46 3.63 0.15
C GLY A 90 -2.59 3.92 -1.05
N ILE A 91 -1.70 2.99 -1.31
CA ILE A 91 -0.92 2.95 -2.55
C ILE A 91 -1.29 1.69 -3.33
N VAL A 92 -1.18 1.77 -4.66
CA VAL A 92 -1.40 0.66 -5.56
C VAL A 92 -0.08 0.32 -6.23
N ALA A 93 0.36 -0.93 -6.07
CA ALA A 93 1.53 -1.48 -6.73
C ALA A 93 1.10 -2.48 -7.81
N THR A 94 1.99 -2.73 -8.76
CA THR A 94 1.81 -3.81 -9.73
C THR A 94 2.37 -5.12 -9.19
N ARG A 95 1.80 -6.24 -9.63
CA ARG A 95 2.31 -7.58 -9.34
C ARG A 95 3.78 -7.73 -9.67
N ASP A 96 4.17 -7.33 -10.88
CA ASP A 96 5.56 -7.39 -11.33
C ASP A 96 6.48 -6.56 -10.45
N GLY A 97 6.05 -5.36 -10.03
CA GLY A 97 6.81 -4.52 -9.12
C GLY A 97 7.03 -5.17 -7.76
N LEU A 98 5.99 -5.82 -7.20
CA LEU A 98 6.12 -6.52 -5.93
C LEU A 98 6.98 -7.78 -6.04
N LEU A 99 6.86 -8.55 -7.13
CA LEU A 99 7.72 -9.71 -7.37
C LEU A 99 9.19 -9.29 -7.51
N ALA A 100 9.48 -8.20 -8.22
CA ALA A 100 10.82 -7.64 -8.34
C ALA A 100 11.40 -7.20 -6.98
N ALA A 101 10.54 -6.78 -6.05
CA ALA A 101 10.91 -6.45 -4.67
C ALA A 101 11.05 -7.67 -3.74
N GLY A 102 10.92 -8.90 -4.25
CA GLY A 102 10.97 -10.14 -3.45
C GLY A 102 9.66 -10.47 -2.74
N GLY A 103 8.56 -9.83 -3.15
CA GLY A 103 7.22 -10.11 -2.67
C GLY A 103 6.57 -11.34 -3.30
N GLY A 104 5.45 -11.76 -2.73
CA GLY A 104 4.71 -12.92 -3.22
C GLY A 104 3.35 -13.11 -2.53
N THR A 105 2.58 -14.07 -3.05
CA THR A 105 1.30 -14.48 -2.48
C THR A 105 1.49 -15.20 -1.14
N VAL A 106 0.55 -14.98 -0.22
CA VAL A 106 0.48 -15.73 1.04
C VAL A 106 -0.45 -16.94 0.89
N ALA A 107 -0.02 -18.08 1.45
CA ALA A 107 -0.81 -19.30 1.46
C ALA A 107 -1.76 -19.35 2.67
N TYR A 108 -3.04 -19.60 2.44
CA TYR A 108 -4.04 -19.82 3.49
C TYR A 108 -4.14 -21.32 3.74
N VAL A 109 -3.70 -21.77 4.92
CA VAL A 109 -3.45 -23.19 5.16
C VAL A 109 -4.00 -23.66 6.52
N PRO A 110 -4.44 -24.92 6.64
CA PRO A 110 -4.80 -25.51 7.93
C PRO A 110 -3.64 -25.49 8.93
N ASP A 111 -3.96 -25.59 10.23
CA ASP A 111 -2.99 -25.54 11.32
C ASP A 111 -1.80 -26.49 11.13
N GLU A 112 -2.04 -27.74 10.73
CA GLU A 112 -0.98 -28.74 10.52
C GLU A 112 0.04 -28.31 9.43
N VAL A 113 -0.44 -27.66 8.37
CA VAL A 113 0.40 -27.16 7.28
C VAL A 113 1.11 -25.88 7.71
N TYR A 114 0.42 -25.01 8.46
CA TYR A 114 1.05 -23.81 9.02
C TYR A 114 2.25 -24.15 9.91
N GLU A 115 2.14 -25.20 10.73
CA GLU A 115 3.26 -25.66 11.56
C GLU A 115 4.47 -26.15 10.73
N ALA A 116 4.24 -26.68 9.53
CA ALA A 116 5.31 -27.01 8.60
C ALA A 116 6.03 -25.73 8.08
N PHE A 117 5.28 -24.69 7.71
CA PHE A 117 5.85 -23.38 7.35
C PHE A 117 6.64 -22.79 8.51
N ARG A 118 6.10 -22.82 9.73
CA ARG A 118 6.76 -22.29 10.93
C ARG A 118 8.05 -23.02 11.26
N THR A 119 8.04 -24.36 11.19
CA THR A 119 9.25 -25.17 11.41
C THR A 119 10.34 -24.85 10.39
N ALA A 120 9.95 -24.47 9.17
CA ALA A 120 10.87 -24.07 8.10
C ALA A 120 11.30 -22.58 8.17
N GLY A 121 10.79 -21.79 9.13
CA GLY A 121 11.03 -20.33 9.19
C GLY A 121 10.34 -19.55 8.07
N LEU A 122 9.28 -20.11 7.49
CA LEU A 122 8.51 -19.55 6.38
C LEU A 122 7.11 -19.11 6.81
N GLU A 123 6.79 -19.02 8.10
CA GLU A 123 5.45 -18.67 8.58
C GLU A 123 4.94 -17.32 8.06
N HIS A 124 5.85 -16.42 7.67
CA HIS A 124 5.53 -15.16 7.00
C HIS A 124 4.93 -15.34 5.60
N TRP A 125 5.02 -16.51 4.97
CA TRP A 125 4.34 -16.85 3.71
C TRP A 125 3.02 -17.57 3.92
N ALA A 126 2.56 -17.73 5.15
CA ALA A 126 1.32 -18.44 5.45
C ALA A 126 0.38 -17.65 6.38
N VAL A 127 -0.92 -17.94 6.27
CA VAL A 127 -1.98 -17.54 7.19
C VAL A 127 -2.74 -18.79 7.60
N ARG A 128 -2.90 -18.95 8.91
CA ARG A 128 -3.62 -20.09 9.50
C ARG A 128 -5.13 -19.94 9.30
N THR A 129 -5.75 -20.98 8.73
CA THR A 129 -7.20 -21.11 8.64
C THR A 129 -7.70 -22.17 9.62
N SER A 130 -8.41 -21.73 10.66
CA SER A 130 -9.02 -22.59 11.68
C SER A 130 -10.47 -22.20 11.94
N ALA A 131 -11.20 -22.98 12.75
CA ALA A 131 -12.55 -22.65 13.17
C ALA A 131 -12.56 -21.31 13.94
N GLY A 132 -12.92 -20.22 13.26
CA GLY A 132 -12.89 -18.85 13.78
C GLY A 132 -11.90 -17.91 13.08
N SER A 133 -11.01 -18.43 12.23
CA SER A 133 -9.98 -17.67 11.49
C SER A 133 -10.16 -17.87 9.99
N ALA A 134 -11.32 -17.44 9.46
CA ALA A 134 -11.64 -17.56 8.04
C ALA A 134 -11.24 -16.29 7.28
N TRP A 135 -9.96 -15.87 7.35
CA TRP A 135 -9.40 -14.67 6.69
C TRP A 135 -9.44 -14.74 5.13
N MET A 136 -10.56 -15.16 4.54
CA MET A 136 -10.75 -15.40 3.11
C MET A 136 -11.37 -14.22 2.37
N HIS A 137 -11.51 -13.07 3.04
CA HIS A 137 -12.04 -11.86 2.42
C HIS A 137 -10.96 -11.05 1.72
N GLU A 138 -9.70 -11.49 1.74
CA GLU A 138 -8.63 -10.91 0.95
C GLU A 138 -7.67 -11.98 0.45
N ARG A 139 -6.98 -11.68 -0.65
CA ARG A 139 -5.79 -12.41 -1.08
C ARG A 139 -4.57 -11.60 -0.70
N GLU A 140 -3.95 -11.97 0.41
CA GLU A 140 -2.80 -11.25 0.94
C GLU A 140 -1.53 -11.55 0.12
N TRP A 141 -0.77 -10.49 -0.12
CA TRP A 141 0.60 -10.52 -0.62
C TRP A 141 1.52 -9.88 0.40
N ARG A 142 2.75 -10.38 0.50
CA ARG A 142 3.76 -9.85 1.42
C ARG A 142 5.07 -9.59 0.70
N VAL A 143 5.72 -8.48 1.05
CA VAL A 143 7.12 -8.22 0.77
C VAL A 143 7.87 -8.28 2.10
N PRO A 144 8.65 -9.35 2.36
CA PRO A 144 9.41 -9.45 3.60
C PRO A 144 10.48 -8.36 3.64
N ALA A 145 10.64 -7.72 4.80
CA ALA A 145 11.73 -6.77 4.98
C ALA A 145 13.08 -7.52 4.92
N PRO A 146 14.09 -6.97 4.24
CA PRO A 146 15.48 -7.36 4.45
C PRO A 146 15.86 -7.20 5.93
N ASP A 147 16.77 -8.03 6.42
CA ASP A 147 17.18 -7.98 7.83
C ASP A 147 17.72 -6.59 8.18
N GLY A 148 17.09 -5.93 9.16
CA GLY A 148 17.47 -4.59 9.62
C GLY A 148 16.97 -3.43 8.75
N ALA A 149 16.18 -3.67 7.69
CA ALA A 149 15.57 -2.60 6.91
C ALA A 149 14.31 -2.04 7.60
N ASP A 150 14.15 -0.72 7.57
CA ASP A 150 12.98 -0.03 8.16
C ASP A 150 11.69 -0.20 7.32
N GLY A 151 11.81 -0.62 6.06
CA GLY A 151 10.69 -0.82 5.16
C GLY A 151 11.09 -1.05 3.70
N LEU A 152 10.09 -0.99 2.83
CA LEU A 152 10.22 -1.06 1.38
C LEU A 152 10.34 0.36 0.79
N GLN A 153 11.46 0.65 0.12
CA GLN A 153 11.60 1.88 -0.66
C GLN A 153 10.69 1.83 -1.89
N LEU A 154 9.93 2.90 -2.12
CA LEU A 154 8.98 3.02 -3.22
C LEU A 154 9.61 3.82 -4.37
N TYR A 155 9.87 3.15 -5.49
CA TYR A 155 10.41 3.80 -6.68
C TYR A 155 9.32 4.23 -7.65
N ASN A 156 8.29 3.41 -7.81
CA ASN A 156 7.14 3.67 -8.65
C ASN A 156 5.88 3.08 -8.02
N LEU A 157 4.74 3.70 -8.31
CA LEU A 157 3.43 3.17 -7.98
C LEU A 157 2.60 3.10 -9.25
N ARG A 158 1.65 2.17 -9.27
CA ARG A 158 0.58 2.18 -10.28
C ARG A 158 -0.32 3.39 -10.06
N ALA A 159 -0.71 3.62 -8.79
CA ALA A 159 -1.58 4.70 -8.39
C ALA A 159 -1.47 5.02 -6.89
N VAL A 160 -2.00 6.19 -6.51
CA VAL A 160 -2.28 6.60 -5.14
C VAL A 160 -3.79 6.60 -4.93
N LEU A 161 -4.28 5.83 -3.96
CA LEU A 161 -5.71 5.75 -3.62
C LEU A 161 -6.05 6.79 -2.55
N VAL A 162 -7.01 7.67 -2.85
CA VAL A 162 -7.46 8.75 -1.96
C VAL A 162 -8.97 8.71 -1.75
N GLY A 163 -9.38 9.02 -0.51
CA GLY A 163 -10.77 9.00 -0.09
C GLY A 163 -11.51 10.30 -0.29
N ASN A 164 -10.79 11.38 -0.59
CA ASN A 164 -11.32 12.72 -0.70
C ASN A 164 -10.68 13.42 -1.92
N PRO A 165 -11.47 13.83 -2.94
CA PRO A 165 -10.95 14.50 -4.13
C PRO A 165 -10.26 15.85 -3.85
N ASN A 166 -10.55 16.48 -2.70
CA ASN A 166 -9.94 17.75 -2.30
C ASN A 166 -8.68 17.58 -1.45
N TRP A 167 -8.30 16.34 -1.12
CA TRP A 167 -7.08 16.09 -0.34
C TRP A 167 -5.83 16.19 -1.22
N ARG A 168 -4.78 16.80 -0.70
CA ARG A 168 -3.45 16.87 -1.31
C ARG A 168 -2.41 16.42 -0.30
N PRO A 169 -1.32 15.76 -0.75
CA PRO A 169 -0.21 15.49 0.13
C PRO A 169 0.52 16.79 0.51
N THR A 170 1.22 16.75 1.63
CA THR A 170 2.11 17.80 2.08
C THR A 170 3.29 17.93 1.12
N GLU A 171 3.67 19.17 0.79
CA GLU A 171 4.85 19.41 -0.03
C GLU A 171 6.13 18.94 0.68
N VAL A 172 7.05 18.39 -0.10
CA VAL A 172 8.36 17.94 0.35
C VAL A 172 9.44 18.89 -0.12
N ARG A 173 10.52 18.94 0.66
CA ARG A 173 11.74 19.65 0.30
C ARG A 173 12.42 18.94 -0.87
N THR A 174 12.71 19.69 -1.93
CA THR A 174 13.35 19.13 -3.14
C THR A 174 14.88 19.06 -3.03
N GLY A 175 15.47 19.66 -2.01
CA GLY A 175 16.92 19.89 -1.92
C GLY A 175 17.46 20.94 -2.89
N LEU A 176 16.60 21.51 -3.74
CA LEU A 176 16.93 22.62 -4.62
C LEU A 176 16.68 23.94 -3.88
N PHE A 177 17.56 24.91 -4.05
CA PHE A 177 17.40 26.26 -3.51
C PHE A 177 17.08 27.21 -4.65
N MET A 178 16.18 28.17 -4.42
CA MET A 178 15.79 29.16 -5.43
C MET A 178 15.70 30.57 -4.85
N HIS A 179 16.04 31.55 -5.68
CA HIS A 179 15.70 32.96 -5.47
C HIS A 179 14.21 33.13 -5.71
N MET A 180 13.42 33.38 -4.65
CA MET A 180 11.96 33.43 -4.76
C MET A 180 11.45 34.63 -5.55
N ASP A 181 12.26 35.67 -5.70
CA ASP A 181 11.98 36.88 -6.48
C ASP A 181 12.33 36.73 -7.97
N GLN A 182 13.31 35.90 -8.31
CA GLN A 182 13.82 35.73 -9.67
C GLN A 182 13.40 34.41 -10.33
N GLY A 183 13.03 33.40 -9.54
CA GLY A 183 12.74 32.05 -10.03
C GLY A 183 13.97 31.28 -10.50
N GLU A 184 15.18 31.72 -10.12
CA GLU A 184 16.44 31.11 -10.52
C GLU A 184 16.98 30.15 -9.45
N LEU A 185 17.60 29.03 -9.90
CA LEU A 185 18.24 28.06 -9.00
C LEU A 185 19.52 28.65 -8.39
N CYS A 186 19.66 28.47 -7.07
CA CYS A 186 20.83 28.88 -6.31
C CYS A 186 21.84 27.73 -6.18
N GLY A 187 23.13 28.05 -6.17
CA GLY A 187 24.22 27.10 -5.90
C GLY A 187 24.37 26.68 -4.42
N GLY A 188 23.46 27.06 -3.52
CA GLY A 188 23.51 26.73 -2.10
C GLY A 188 22.73 27.68 -1.19
N CYS A 189 22.82 27.47 0.13
CA CYS A 189 22.03 28.16 1.17
C CYS A 189 22.68 29.42 1.77
N ASN A 190 23.82 29.89 1.25
CA ASN A 190 24.56 31.02 1.83
C ASN A 190 24.03 32.39 1.39
N ASP A 191 23.14 32.44 0.40
CA ASP A 191 22.46 33.67 0.01
C ASP A 191 21.16 33.83 0.83
N PRO A 192 20.99 34.94 1.56
CA PRO A 192 19.81 35.15 2.42
C PRO A 192 18.48 35.24 1.67
N PHE A 193 18.50 35.41 0.34
CA PHE A 193 17.31 35.44 -0.51
C PHE A 193 16.98 34.08 -1.12
N CYS A 194 17.85 33.07 -0.95
CA CYS A 194 17.60 31.71 -1.41
C CYS A 194 16.80 30.92 -0.37
N GLN A 195 15.70 30.32 -0.81
CA GLN A 195 14.89 29.42 0.00
C GLN A 195 14.88 28.03 -0.63
N GLU A 196 14.78 27.00 0.21
CA GLU A 196 14.62 25.63 -0.26
C GLU A 196 13.26 25.49 -0.94
N LYS A 197 13.26 25.08 -2.22
CA LYS A 197 12.05 24.84 -2.97
C LYS A 197 11.33 23.62 -2.40
N THR A 198 10.06 23.79 -2.10
CA THR A 198 9.12 22.71 -1.84
C THR A 198 8.32 22.38 -3.10
N ASP A 199 7.92 21.13 -3.23
CA ASP A 199 7.07 20.64 -4.32
C ASP A 199 6.23 19.46 -3.84
N LEU A 200 5.21 19.06 -4.61
CA LEU A 200 4.46 17.85 -4.27
C LEU A 200 5.37 16.61 -4.32
N PRO A 201 5.09 15.56 -3.52
CA PRO A 201 5.88 14.35 -3.53
C PRO A 201 5.99 13.74 -4.93
N ARG A 202 7.19 13.28 -5.29
CA ARG A 202 7.45 12.70 -6.61
C ARG A 202 6.49 11.56 -6.95
N LEU A 203 6.17 10.69 -6.00
CA LEU A 203 5.21 9.61 -6.20
C LEU A 203 3.80 10.11 -6.55
N TRP A 204 3.39 11.28 -6.06
CA TRP A 204 2.13 11.93 -6.47
C TRP A 204 2.19 12.43 -7.92
N LEU A 205 3.32 13.04 -8.28
CA LEU A 205 3.55 13.60 -9.63
C LEU A 205 3.73 12.53 -10.72
N GLN A 206 4.04 11.27 -10.34
CA GLN A 206 4.39 10.19 -11.28
C GLN A 206 3.39 9.04 -11.34
N SER A 207 2.43 8.99 -10.42
CA SER A 207 1.45 7.89 -10.32
C SER A 207 0.06 8.37 -10.64
N GLU A 208 -0.82 7.52 -11.18
CA GLU A 208 -2.24 7.87 -11.29
C GLU A 208 -2.83 8.20 -9.92
N ILE A 209 -3.83 9.07 -9.91
CA ILE A 209 -4.58 9.35 -8.69
C ILE A 209 -5.94 8.67 -8.79
N TRP A 210 -6.19 7.76 -7.87
CA TRP A 210 -7.41 6.98 -7.79
C TRP A 210 -8.28 7.56 -6.68
N VAL A 211 -9.39 8.18 -7.04
CA VAL A 211 -10.33 8.77 -6.08
C VAL A 211 -11.49 7.82 -5.87
N TRP A 212 -11.74 7.43 -4.62
CA TRP A 212 -12.93 6.65 -4.29
C TRP A 212 -14.20 7.50 -4.36
N ASN A 213 -15.13 7.11 -5.25
CA ASN A 213 -16.48 7.67 -5.31
C ASN A 213 -17.45 6.75 -4.55
N SER A 214 -17.86 7.21 -3.36
CA SER A 214 -18.77 6.46 -2.49
C SER A 214 -20.19 6.34 -3.04
N ALA A 215 -20.65 7.28 -3.89
CA ALA A 215 -22.00 7.28 -4.43
C ALA A 215 -22.23 6.14 -5.43
N VAL A 216 -21.22 5.86 -6.26
CA VAL A 216 -21.28 4.78 -7.27
C VAL A 216 -20.44 3.55 -6.89
N ARG A 217 -19.74 3.61 -5.75
CA ARG A 217 -18.85 2.55 -5.23
C ARG A 217 -17.77 2.13 -6.23
N GLN A 218 -17.13 3.11 -6.84
CA GLN A 218 -16.10 2.92 -7.87
C GLN A 218 -14.93 3.88 -7.66
N VAL A 219 -13.81 3.59 -8.31
CA VAL A 219 -12.66 4.48 -8.37
C VAL A 219 -12.74 5.32 -9.64
N GLU A 220 -12.56 6.63 -9.50
CA GLU A 220 -12.31 7.55 -10.60
C GLU A 220 -10.80 7.75 -10.75
N VAL A 221 -10.32 7.63 -11.99
CA VAL A 221 -8.88 7.67 -12.30
C VAL A 221 -8.51 9.02 -12.90
N TYR A 222 -7.49 9.64 -12.33
CA TYR A 222 -6.92 10.91 -12.78
C TYR A 222 -5.45 10.72 -13.16
N PRO A 223 -4.94 11.53 -14.11
CA PRO A 223 -3.53 11.45 -14.50
C PRO A 223 -2.58 11.86 -13.36
N PRO A 224 -1.28 11.52 -13.47
CA PRO A 224 -0.30 11.92 -12.46
C PRO A 224 -0.21 13.42 -12.21
N GLY A 225 -0.03 13.79 -10.95
CA GLY A 225 -0.01 15.19 -10.51
C GLY A 225 -1.33 15.95 -10.72
N ALA A 226 -2.39 15.27 -11.18
CA ALA A 226 -3.70 15.86 -11.28
C ALA A 226 -4.34 16.01 -9.90
N LEU A 227 -5.36 16.87 -9.89
CA LEU A 227 -6.03 17.42 -8.71
C LEU A 227 -5.18 18.52 -8.05
#